data_AF-A0A165VMI8-F1
#
_entry.id   AF-A0A165VMI8-F1
#
_cell.length_a   1.000
_cell.length_b   1.000
_cell.length_c   1.000
_cell.angle_alpha   90.00
_cell.angle_beta   90.00
_cell.angle_gamma   90.00
#
_symmetry.space_group_name_H-M   'P 1'
#
loop_
_entity.id
_entity.type
_entity.pdbx_description
1 polymer ?
#
loop_
_entity_poly.entity_id
_entity_poly.type
_entity_poly.pdbx_seq_one_letter_code
_entity_poly.pdbx_strand_id
1 'polypeptide(L)'
;MANLICSSKSGNDWGPNDLVAYNIRIVHQDFATFFGVPDSPVLHVDDEFLTAQDAAAARRDAPFLLLRIMEFAMATVPGEESAVDNFAVELFKALHYIGRDVGRIVRTRKDLPFWVCGEERHVQTDVCVMDSTAILLLIQEDKRHMDRTDPEPQLVAETIAAFYNNNQTRMQTLDQAPVASKVIPGITMKETVLYSHYPVVPRPACRYAEGMKPLDNRRVILACYEVFKQCL
;
A
#
# COMPACT_ATOMS: atom_id res chain seq x y z
N MET A 1 14.75 30.88 7.51
CA MET A 1 13.91 29.68 7.37
C MET A 1 12.48 30.17 7.28
N ALA A 2 11.78 29.86 6.18
CA ALA A 2 10.37 30.27 6.05
C ALA A 2 9.51 29.45 7.02
N ASN A 3 8.58 30.08 7.72
CA ASN A 3 7.59 29.38 8.52
C ASN A 3 6.61 28.69 7.56
N LEU A 4 6.75 27.38 7.39
CA LEU A 4 5.77 26.58 6.67
C LEU A 4 4.47 26.57 7.48
N ILE A 5 3.38 27.01 6.87
CA ILE A 5 2.06 27.08 7.51
C ILE A 5 1.28 25.83 7.12
N CYS A 6 0.66 25.18 8.09
CA CYS A 6 -0.26 24.07 7.83
C CYS A 6 -1.42 24.57 6.95
N SER A 7 -1.73 23.83 5.90
CA SER A 7 -2.77 24.20 4.94
C SER A 7 -3.86 23.14 4.87
N SER A 8 -5.09 23.56 4.58
CA SER A 8 -6.25 22.70 4.38
C SER A 8 -6.25 22.07 2.97
N LYS A 9 -5.12 21.53 2.51
CA LYS A 9 -5.07 20.84 1.20
C LYS A 9 -5.83 19.52 1.25
N SER A 10 -6.34 19.10 0.08
CA SER A 10 -6.73 17.70 -0.13
C SER A 10 -5.56 16.79 0.20
N GLY A 11 -5.81 15.62 0.78
CA GLY A 11 -4.74 14.66 1.09
C GLY A 11 -3.95 14.23 -0.15
N ASN A 12 -4.63 14.19 -1.30
CA ASN A 12 -4.02 13.87 -2.59
C ASN A 12 -3.00 14.93 -3.05
N ASP A 13 -3.08 16.15 -2.53
CA ASP A 13 -2.20 17.26 -2.88
C ASP A 13 -1.04 17.44 -1.87
N TRP A 14 -0.89 16.52 -0.92
CA TRP A 14 0.19 16.58 0.07
C TRP A 14 1.54 16.30 -0.59
N GLY A 15 2.52 17.13 -0.24
CA GLY A 15 3.91 16.95 -0.62
C GLY A 15 4.84 16.98 0.60
N PRO A 16 6.17 16.91 0.37
CA PRO A 16 7.15 16.89 1.46
C PRO A 16 7.07 18.10 2.41
N ASN A 17 6.69 19.27 1.89
CA ASN A 17 6.51 20.48 2.69
C ASN A 17 5.37 20.35 3.72
N ASP A 18 4.33 19.58 3.40
CA ASP A 18 3.20 19.35 4.30
C ASP A 18 3.64 18.46 5.48
N LEU A 19 4.45 17.43 5.22
CA LEU A 19 5.06 16.62 6.29
C LEU A 19 5.86 17.48 7.27
N VAL A 20 6.68 18.40 6.76
CA VAL A 20 7.45 19.33 7.60
C VAL A 20 6.52 20.26 8.38
N ALA A 21 5.48 20.81 7.75
CA ALA A 21 4.52 21.70 8.41
C ALA A 21 3.79 21.00 9.57
N TYR A 22 3.42 19.73 9.41
CA TYR A 22 2.80 18.92 10.45
C TYR A 22 3.81 18.24 11.40
N ASN A 23 5.11 18.53 11.28
CA ASN A 23 6.19 17.92 12.06
C ASN A 23 6.18 16.37 11.99
N ILE A 24 5.85 15.84 10.82
CA ILE A 24 5.88 14.41 10.53
C ILE A 24 7.25 14.05 9.99
N ARG A 25 7.81 12.94 10.49
CA ARG A 25 9.11 12.44 10.09
C ARG A 25 8.98 11.02 9.55
N ILE A 26 9.51 10.80 8.36
CA ILE A 26 9.68 9.46 7.80
C ILE A 26 10.99 8.89 8.31
N VAL A 27 10.94 7.68 8.86
CA VAL A 27 12.10 6.94 9.35
C VAL A 27 12.23 5.66 8.56
N HIS A 28 13.29 5.55 7.77
CA HIS A 28 13.59 4.32 7.06
C HIS A 28 14.28 3.32 7.99
N GLN A 29 13.82 2.08 7.97
CA GLN A 29 14.36 0.97 8.76
C GLN A 29 14.62 -0.23 7.85
N ASP A 30 15.58 -1.08 8.23
CA ASP A 30 15.79 -2.37 7.57
C ASP A 30 14.68 -3.37 7.92
N PHE A 31 14.58 -4.46 7.14
CA PHE A 31 13.55 -5.50 7.30
C PHE A 31 13.44 -6.02 8.73
N ALA A 32 14.59 -6.42 9.30
CA ALA A 32 14.63 -7.07 10.60
C ALA A 32 14.26 -6.09 11.73
N THR A 33 14.70 -4.85 11.63
CA THR A 33 14.34 -3.78 12.58
C THR A 33 12.85 -3.42 12.47
N PHE A 34 12.33 -3.29 11.25
CA PHE A 34 10.93 -2.88 11.03
C PHE A 34 9.93 -3.94 11.50
N PHE A 35 10.17 -5.22 11.14
CA PHE A 35 9.25 -6.30 11.47
C PHE A 35 9.58 -7.05 12.76
N GLY A 36 10.80 -6.92 13.28
CA GLY A 36 11.27 -7.69 14.43
C GLY A 36 11.46 -9.19 14.14
N VAL A 37 11.58 -9.58 12.87
CA VAL A 37 11.71 -10.99 12.45
C VAL A 37 13.05 -11.22 11.73
N PRO A 38 13.87 -12.20 12.16
CA PRO A 38 15.18 -12.47 11.56
C PRO A 38 15.11 -13.22 10.22
N ASP A 39 14.04 -14.00 9.99
CA ASP A 39 13.91 -14.91 8.86
C ASP A 39 12.74 -14.53 7.94
N SER A 40 12.90 -14.86 6.65
CA SER A 40 11.84 -14.69 5.64
C SER A 40 10.69 -15.68 5.92
N PRO A 41 9.43 -15.23 6.01
CA PRO A 41 8.29 -16.11 6.28
C PRO A 41 8.06 -17.11 5.14
N VAL A 42 7.39 -18.22 5.47
CA VAL A 42 6.84 -19.13 4.47
C VAL A 42 5.76 -18.39 3.66
N LEU A 43 5.88 -18.43 2.34
CA LEU A 43 4.92 -17.81 1.43
C LEU A 43 3.69 -18.71 1.26
N HIS A 44 2.51 -18.20 1.58
CA HIS A 44 1.24 -18.91 1.41
C HIS A 44 0.57 -18.45 0.12
N VAL A 45 1.36 -18.45 -0.96
CA VAL A 45 0.91 -18.18 -2.31
C VAL A 45 1.16 -19.42 -3.14
N ASP A 46 0.42 -19.49 -4.23
CA ASP A 46 0.58 -20.55 -5.20
C ASP A 46 2.03 -20.71 -5.70
N ASP A 47 2.57 -21.94 -5.63
CA ASP A 47 3.93 -22.26 -6.08
C ASP A 47 4.19 -21.87 -7.54
N GLU A 48 3.18 -21.97 -8.40
CA GLU A 48 3.28 -21.62 -9.80
C GLU A 48 3.48 -20.11 -9.98
N PHE A 49 2.89 -19.30 -9.10
CA PHE A 49 3.21 -17.87 -9.04
C PHE A 49 4.65 -17.63 -8.61
N LEU A 50 5.31 -18.55 -7.89
CA LEU A 50 6.72 -18.41 -7.48
C LEU A 50 7.72 -18.97 -8.50
N THR A 51 7.27 -19.82 -9.42
CA THR A 51 8.15 -20.54 -10.35
C THR A 51 7.92 -20.22 -11.82
N ALA A 52 6.72 -19.79 -12.22
CA ALA A 52 6.43 -19.45 -13.61
C ALA A 52 7.09 -18.11 -13.99
N GLN A 53 7.83 -18.09 -15.09
CA GLN A 53 8.55 -16.91 -15.55
C GLN A 53 7.59 -15.80 -16.00
N ASP A 54 6.52 -16.17 -16.69
CA ASP A 54 5.50 -15.29 -17.25
C ASP A 54 4.12 -15.93 -17.17
N ALA A 55 3.08 -15.19 -17.56
CA ALA A 55 1.72 -15.71 -17.57
C ALA A 55 1.55 -16.93 -18.49
N ALA A 56 2.24 -16.99 -19.63
CA ALA A 56 2.10 -18.09 -20.58
C ALA A 56 2.66 -19.42 -20.05
N ALA A 57 3.60 -19.38 -19.12
CA ALA A 57 4.14 -20.55 -18.44
C ALA A 57 3.20 -21.13 -17.37
N ALA A 58 2.16 -20.39 -16.96
CA ALA A 58 1.20 -20.86 -15.98
C ALA A 58 0.15 -21.81 -16.60
N ARG A 59 -0.11 -22.92 -15.93
CA ARG A 59 -1.05 -23.99 -16.30
C ARG A 59 -2.41 -23.82 -15.65
N ARG A 60 -2.49 -23.06 -14.55
CA ARG A 60 -3.73 -22.82 -13.81
C ARG A 60 -4.16 -21.37 -13.92
N ASP A 61 -5.47 -21.18 -13.93
CA ASP A 61 -6.11 -19.90 -14.18
C ASP A 61 -5.74 -18.83 -13.14
N ALA A 62 -5.66 -19.19 -11.86
CA ALA A 62 -5.36 -18.22 -10.80
C ALA A 62 -3.92 -17.66 -10.89
N PRO A 63 -2.85 -18.50 -10.96
CA PRO A 63 -1.50 -18.02 -11.24
C PRO A 63 -1.39 -17.28 -12.58
N PHE A 64 -2.04 -17.78 -13.63
CA PHE A 64 -2.09 -17.11 -14.95
C PHE A 64 -2.62 -15.69 -14.83
N LEU A 65 -3.79 -15.51 -14.19
CA LEU A 65 -4.45 -14.22 -14.06
C LEU A 65 -3.58 -13.24 -13.26
N LEU A 66 -3.03 -13.69 -12.12
CA LEU A 66 -2.20 -12.85 -11.28
C LEU A 66 -0.92 -12.40 -11.99
N LEU A 67 -0.24 -13.32 -12.70
CA LEU A 67 0.94 -12.99 -13.53
C LEU A 67 0.58 -12.04 -14.66
N ARG A 68 -0.57 -12.25 -15.31
CA ARG A 68 -0.99 -11.42 -16.43
C ARG A 68 -1.30 -9.99 -16.00
N ILE A 69 -1.98 -9.83 -14.86
CA ILE A 69 -2.25 -8.51 -14.30
C ILE A 69 -0.96 -7.85 -13.78
N MET A 70 -0.04 -8.63 -13.20
CA MET A 70 1.29 -8.14 -12.84
C MET A 70 2.04 -7.60 -14.07
N GLU A 71 2.02 -8.31 -15.20
CA GLU A 71 2.63 -7.84 -16.45
C GLU A 71 2.04 -6.49 -16.91
N PHE A 72 0.71 -6.31 -16.82
CA PHE A 72 0.05 -5.04 -17.14
C PHE A 72 0.43 -3.93 -16.16
N ALA A 73 0.46 -4.20 -14.85
CA ALA A 73 0.88 -3.23 -13.83
C ALA A 73 2.34 -2.78 -14.00
N MET A 74 3.17 -3.63 -14.62
CA MET A 74 4.56 -3.35 -14.95
C MET A 74 4.76 -2.71 -16.32
N ALA A 75 3.74 -2.72 -17.18
CA ALA A 75 3.77 -2.09 -18.49
C ALA A 75 3.26 -0.66 -18.34
N THR A 76 4.10 0.22 -17.76
CA THR A 76 3.76 1.64 -17.63
C THR A 76 3.65 2.25 -19.03
N VAL A 77 2.44 2.59 -19.47
CA VAL A 77 2.20 3.31 -20.72
C VAL A 77 2.11 4.80 -20.39
N PRO A 78 2.93 5.68 -21.00
CA PRO A 78 2.86 7.11 -20.71
C PRO A 78 1.47 7.69 -20.98
N GLY A 79 0.88 8.30 -19.95
CA GLY A 79 -0.43 8.95 -20.04
C GLY A 79 -1.64 8.04 -19.82
N GLU A 80 -1.43 6.76 -19.52
CA GLU A 80 -2.49 5.83 -19.11
C GLU A 80 -2.40 5.53 -17.60
N GLU A 81 -3.55 5.34 -16.96
CA GLU A 81 -3.62 4.88 -15.57
C GLU A 81 -3.07 3.46 -15.48
N SER A 82 -2.20 3.20 -14.49
CA SER A 82 -1.59 1.88 -14.34
C SER A 82 -2.59 0.85 -13.83
N ALA A 83 -2.37 -0.42 -14.19
CA ALA A 83 -3.13 -1.54 -13.64
C ALA A 83 -2.68 -1.93 -12.20
N VAL A 84 -1.95 -1.07 -11.49
CA VAL A 84 -1.42 -1.33 -10.14
C VAL A 84 -2.55 -1.59 -9.15
N ASP A 85 -3.63 -0.82 -9.20
CA ASP A 85 -4.78 -1.00 -8.29
C ASP A 85 -5.44 -2.38 -8.51
N ASN A 86 -5.62 -2.78 -9.78
CA ASN A 86 -6.12 -4.11 -10.13
C ASN A 86 -5.18 -5.21 -9.64
N PHE A 87 -3.87 -5.02 -9.80
CA PHE A 87 -2.87 -5.96 -9.33
C PHE A 87 -2.90 -6.10 -7.80
N ALA A 88 -2.96 -5.00 -7.06
CA ALA A 88 -3.01 -5.03 -5.60
C ALA A 88 -4.24 -5.81 -5.09
N VAL A 89 -5.40 -5.62 -5.73
CA VAL A 89 -6.63 -6.37 -5.41
C VAL A 89 -6.44 -7.88 -5.60
N GLU A 90 -5.91 -8.31 -6.74
CA GLU A 90 -5.69 -9.74 -7.01
C GLU A 90 -4.57 -10.33 -6.16
N LEU A 91 -3.52 -9.55 -5.87
CA LEU A 91 -2.44 -9.94 -4.98
C LEU A 91 -2.96 -10.20 -3.56
N PHE A 92 -3.81 -9.32 -3.02
CA PHE A 92 -4.39 -9.52 -1.70
C PHE A 92 -5.39 -10.67 -1.62
N LYS A 93 -6.06 -11.01 -2.73
CA LYS A 93 -6.83 -12.26 -2.83
C LYS A 93 -5.90 -13.47 -2.74
N ALA A 94 -4.84 -13.48 -3.56
CA ALA A 94 -3.89 -14.58 -3.63
C ALA A 94 -3.13 -14.80 -2.32
N LEU A 95 -2.85 -13.73 -1.58
CA LEU A 95 -2.20 -13.76 -0.27
C LEU A 95 -3.16 -13.89 0.90
N HIS A 96 -4.45 -14.13 0.66
CA HIS A 96 -5.47 -14.30 1.71
C HIS A 96 -5.54 -13.14 2.72
N TYR A 97 -5.27 -11.91 2.27
CA TYR A 97 -5.51 -10.69 3.06
C TYR A 97 -7.01 -10.41 3.21
N ILE A 98 -7.79 -10.89 2.25
CA ILE A 98 -9.23 -10.72 2.16
C ILE A 98 -9.92 -12.07 2.02
N GLY A 99 -11.21 -12.11 2.31
CA GLY A 99 -12.03 -13.30 2.20
C GLY A 99 -12.88 -13.54 3.43
N ARG A 100 -13.76 -14.56 3.34
CA ARG A 100 -14.69 -14.93 4.40
C ARG A 100 -13.96 -15.28 5.70
N ASP A 101 -12.85 -16.00 5.59
CA ASP A 101 -12.15 -16.58 6.74
C ASP A 101 -11.52 -15.51 7.63
N VAL A 102 -11.10 -14.40 7.02
CA VAL A 102 -10.49 -13.24 7.73
C VAL A 102 -11.48 -12.08 7.93
N GLY A 103 -12.66 -12.12 7.31
CA GLY A 103 -13.69 -11.08 7.44
C GLY A 103 -13.30 -9.71 6.86
N ARG A 104 -12.34 -9.68 5.93
CA ARG A 104 -11.78 -8.45 5.34
C ARG A 104 -12.12 -8.34 3.86
N ILE A 105 -12.27 -7.11 3.40
CA ILE A 105 -12.47 -6.76 2.00
C ILE A 105 -11.40 -5.76 1.55
N VAL A 106 -11.21 -5.69 0.23
CA VAL A 106 -10.41 -4.64 -0.40
C VAL A 106 -11.35 -3.65 -1.07
N ARG A 107 -11.03 -2.36 -0.97
CA ARG A 107 -11.71 -1.30 -1.71
C ARG A 107 -10.70 -0.45 -2.45
N THR A 108 -11.03 -0.08 -3.67
CA THR A 108 -10.27 0.89 -4.46
C THR A 108 -10.98 2.25 -4.42
N ARG A 109 -10.23 3.33 -4.62
CA ARG A 109 -10.76 4.70 -4.77
C ARG A 109 -11.72 5.12 -3.66
N LYS A 110 -11.48 4.71 -2.40
CA LYS A 110 -12.37 5.05 -1.28
C LYS A 110 -12.12 6.50 -0.86
N ASP A 111 -13.15 7.32 -0.99
CA ASP A 111 -13.15 8.69 -0.49
C ASP A 111 -13.28 8.70 1.05
N LEU A 112 -12.41 9.47 1.70
CA LEU A 112 -12.31 9.61 3.15
C LEU A 112 -12.37 11.10 3.54
N PRO A 113 -13.49 11.59 4.10
CA PRO A 113 -13.55 12.94 4.64
C PRO A 113 -12.79 13.02 5.96
N PHE A 114 -12.06 14.13 6.18
CA PHE A 114 -11.38 14.41 7.44
C PHE A 114 -11.24 15.93 7.65
N TRP A 115 -11.13 16.33 8.91
CA TRP A 115 -10.96 17.73 9.26
C TRP A 115 -9.48 18.09 9.38
N VAL A 116 -9.06 19.13 8.67
CA VAL A 116 -7.68 19.62 8.67
C VAL A 116 -7.67 21.15 8.60
N CYS A 117 -6.90 21.77 9.48
CA CYS A 117 -6.80 23.24 9.58
C CYS A 117 -8.17 23.96 9.67
N GLY A 118 -9.15 23.36 10.34
CA GLY A 118 -10.47 23.95 10.55
C GLY A 118 -11.43 23.83 9.37
N GLU A 119 -11.07 23.08 8.32
CA GLU A 119 -11.91 22.84 7.17
C GLU A 119 -12.04 21.33 6.90
N GLU A 120 -13.21 20.90 6.43
CA GLU A 120 -13.41 19.54 5.94
C GLU A 120 -12.73 19.39 4.58
N ARG A 121 -11.96 18.31 4.45
CA ARG A 121 -11.24 17.90 3.25
C ARG A 121 -11.38 16.41 3.03
N HIS A 122 -10.96 15.98 1.85
CA HIS A 122 -11.09 14.61 1.42
C HIS A 122 -9.72 14.09 0.98
N VAL A 123 -9.58 12.77 1.05
CA VAL A 123 -8.50 12.03 0.41
C VAL A 123 -9.11 10.78 -0.21
N GLN A 124 -8.63 10.39 -1.38
CA GLN A 124 -9.12 9.20 -2.05
C GLN A 124 -8.02 8.16 -2.08
N THR A 125 -8.22 7.07 -1.34
CA THR A 125 -7.24 5.99 -1.28
C THR A 125 -7.12 5.29 -2.62
N ASP A 126 -5.91 4.95 -3.07
CA ASP A 126 -5.77 4.07 -4.24
C ASP A 126 -6.37 2.69 -3.95
N VAL A 127 -5.82 1.99 -2.94
CA VAL A 127 -6.38 0.72 -2.43
C VAL A 127 -6.34 0.68 -0.91
N CYS A 128 -7.36 0.12 -0.26
CA CYS A 128 -7.36 -0.12 1.18
C CYS A 128 -7.95 -1.48 1.54
N VAL A 129 -7.43 -2.09 2.61
CA VAL A 129 -8.02 -3.29 3.24
C VAL A 129 -8.76 -2.85 4.48
N MET A 130 -10.01 -3.31 4.62
CA MET A 130 -10.86 -2.98 5.76
C MET A 130 -11.67 -4.19 6.21
N ASP A 131 -12.00 -4.22 7.50
CA ASP A 131 -13.03 -5.10 8.04
C ASP A 131 -14.39 -4.39 8.07
N SER A 132 -15.36 -4.93 8.81
CA SER A 132 -16.70 -4.33 8.94
C SER A 132 -16.73 -2.97 9.63
N THR A 133 -15.64 -2.55 10.29
CA THR A 133 -15.59 -1.42 11.21
C THR A 133 -14.46 -0.44 10.95
N ALA A 134 -13.33 -0.90 10.41
CA ALA A 134 -12.12 -0.11 10.33
C ALA A 134 -11.32 -0.37 9.07
N ILE A 135 -10.67 0.69 8.58
CA ILE A 135 -9.58 0.62 7.61
C ILE A 135 -8.34 0.14 8.35
N LEU A 136 -7.76 -0.97 7.88
CA LEU A 136 -6.64 -1.66 8.51
C LEU A 136 -5.33 -1.48 7.76
N LEU A 137 -5.38 -1.39 6.42
CA LEU A 137 -4.21 -1.22 5.56
C LEU A 137 -4.52 -0.21 4.47
N LEU A 138 -3.55 0.65 4.17
CA LEU A 138 -3.59 1.57 3.03
C LEU A 138 -2.51 1.21 2.02
N ILE A 139 -2.82 1.42 0.76
CA ILE A 139 -1.93 1.21 -0.36
C ILE A 139 -2.01 2.44 -1.24
N GLN A 140 -0.85 3.05 -1.46
CA GLN A 140 -0.65 4.20 -2.32
C GLN A 140 0.12 3.77 -3.56
N GLU A 141 -0.46 3.96 -4.74
CA GLU A 141 0.25 3.81 -6.00
C GLU A 141 1.29 4.91 -6.15
N ASP A 142 2.49 4.53 -6.61
CA ASP A 142 3.50 5.47 -7.04
C ASP A 142 3.20 6.02 -8.44
N LYS A 143 2.57 7.19 -8.46
CA LYS A 143 2.20 7.91 -9.68
C LYS A 143 3.33 8.75 -10.27
N ARG A 144 4.59 8.55 -9.84
CA ARG A 144 5.75 9.31 -10.37
C ARG A 144 5.92 9.20 -11.89
N HIS A 145 5.41 8.14 -12.50
CA HIS A 145 5.39 7.98 -13.96
C HIS A 145 4.46 9.00 -14.66
N MET A 146 3.48 9.56 -13.95
CA MET A 146 2.58 10.63 -14.42
C MET A 146 3.00 12.01 -13.94
N ASP A 147 3.25 12.20 -12.64
CA ASP A 147 3.33 13.54 -12.02
C ASP A 147 4.63 13.83 -11.24
N ARG A 148 5.54 12.83 -11.15
CA ARG A 148 6.80 12.88 -10.39
C ARG A 148 6.65 13.21 -8.90
N THR A 149 5.45 13.09 -8.32
CA THR A 149 5.20 13.41 -6.91
C THR A 149 5.67 12.26 -6.02
N ASP A 150 6.27 12.58 -4.87
CA ASP A 150 6.57 11.55 -3.86
C ASP A 150 5.27 10.98 -3.29
N PRO A 151 5.03 9.66 -3.34
CA PRO A 151 3.82 9.05 -2.81
C PRO A 151 3.74 9.01 -1.28
N GLU A 152 4.86 9.12 -0.55
CA GLU A 152 4.87 9.02 0.91
C GLU A 152 3.97 10.07 1.61
N PRO A 153 4.03 11.37 1.25
CA PRO A 153 3.10 12.37 1.77
C PRO A 153 1.63 12.03 1.60
N GLN A 154 1.24 11.49 0.44
CA GLN A 154 -0.15 11.11 0.17
C GLN A 154 -0.57 9.94 1.06
N LEU A 155 0.27 8.90 1.17
CA LEU A 155 0.01 7.77 2.06
C LEU A 155 -0.14 8.20 3.53
N VAL A 156 0.65 9.17 3.98
CA VAL A 156 0.51 9.74 5.33
C VAL A 156 -0.83 10.46 5.49
N ALA A 157 -1.25 11.26 4.50
CA ALA A 157 -2.53 11.95 4.53
C ALA A 157 -3.70 10.96 4.56
N GLU A 158 -3.65 9.92 3.72
CA GLU A 158 -4.60 8.80 3.73
C GLU A 158 -4.68 8.13 5.09
N THR A 159 -3.52 7.92 5.74
CA THR A 159 -3.43 7.29 7.07
C THR A 159 -4.10 8.13 8.14
N ILE A 160 -3.89 9.45 8.13
CA ILE A 160 -4.55 10.39 9.04
C ILE A 160 -6.07 10.37 8.83
N ALA A 161 -6.52 10.40 7.57
CA ALA A 161 -7.94 10.35 7.24
C ALA A 161 -8.58 9.01 7.63
N ALA A 162 -7.89 7.89 7.42
CA ALA A 162 -8.34 6.57 7.83
C ALA A 162 -8.48 6.49 9.35
N PHE A 163 -7.50 6.99 10.10
CA PHE A 163 -7.58 7.06 11.56
C PHE A 163 -8.77 7.92 12.04
N TYR A 164 -8.96 9.09 11.42
CA TYR A 164 -10.10 9.95 11.69
C TYR A 164 -11.44 9.23 11.47
N ASN A 165 -11.62 8.60 10.29
CA ASN A 165 -12.83 7.87 9.95
C ASN A 165 -13.08 6.66 10.86
N ASN A 166 -12.03 5.90 11.19
CA ASN A 166 -12.12 4.79 12.14
C ASN A 166 -12.63 5.28 13.51
N ASN A 167 -12.12 6.42 14.01
CA ASN A 167 -12.60 7.01 15.24
C ASN A 167 -14.06 7.52 15.14
N GLN A 168 -14.47 8.07 13.99
CA GLN A 168 -15.86 8.43 13.76
C GLN A 168 -16.77 7.19 13.79
N THR A 169 -16.40 6.09 13.12
CA THR A 169 -17.17 4.83 13.17
C THR A 169 -17.24 4.26 14.59
N ARG A 170 -16.15 4.32 15.36
CA ARG A 170 -16.14 3.92 16.77
C ARG A 170 -17.20 4.69 17.57
N MET A 171 -17.23 6.01 17.44
CA MET A 171 -18.15 6.86 18.19
C MET A 171 -19.60 6.73 17.72
N GLN A 172 -19.82 6.80 16.41
CA GLN A 172 -21.16 6.94 15.83
C GLN A 172 -21.88 5.60 15.62
N THR A 173 -21.14 4.52 15.39
CA THR A 173 -21.70 3.21 15.02
C THR A 173 -21.51 2.17 16.12
N LEU A 174 -20.37 2.19 16.82
CA LEU A 174 -20.02 1.17 17.80
C LEU A 174 -20.25 1.60 19.26
N ASP A 175 -20.60 2.87 19.50
CA ASP A 175 -20.71 3.47 20.84
C ASP A 175 -19.44 3.27 21.68
N GLN A 176 -18.28 3.43 21.02
CA GLN A 176 -16.97 3.31 21.62
C GLN A 176 -16.25 4.66 21.67
N ALA A 177 -15.51 4.90 22.75
CA ALA A 177 -14.65 6.06 22.84
C ALA A 177 -13.59 6.06 21.71
N PRO A 178 -13.25 7.25 21.16
CA PRO A 178 -12.17 7.36 20.20
C PRO A 178 -10.84 6.99 20.85
N VAL A 179 -9.94 6.43 20.06
CA VAL A 179 -8.57 6.15 20.50
C VAL A 179 -7.67 7.36 20.19
N ALA A 180 -6.70 7.63 21.07
CA ALA A 180 -5.76 8.74 20.89
C ALA A 180 -4.66 8.43 19.86
N SER A 181 -4.33 7.15 19.65
CA SER A 181 -3.30 6.70 18.71
C SER A 181 -3.60 5.30 18.20
N LYS A 182 -3.21 5.02 16.96
CA LYS A 182 -3.28 3.68 16.35
C LYS A 182 -2.18 3.55 15.29
N VAL A 183 -1.56 2.38 15.22
CA VAL A 183 -0.70 2.00 14.10
C VAL A 183 -1.61 1.50 12.98
N ILE A 184 -1.48 2.14 11.81
CA ILE A 184 -2.15 1.73 10.57
C ILE A 184 -1.02 1.46 9.57
N PRO A 185 -0.80 0.21 9.14
CA PRO A 185 0.17 -0.08 8.10
C PRO A 185 -0.23 0.61 6.79
N GLY A 186 0.79 1.09 6.09
CA GLY A 186 0.67 1.68 4.77
C GLY A 186 1.71 1.06 3.85
N ILE A 187 1.34 0.86 2.59
CA ILE A 187 2.20 0.31 1.55
C ILE A 187 2.23 1.31 0.40
N THR A 188 3.40 1.75 0.00
CA THR A 188 3.53 2.42 -1.29
C THR A 188 3.94 1.37 -2.34
N MET A 189 3.23 1.31 -3.47
CA MET A 189 3.50 0.38 -4.58
C MET A 189 4.08 1.14 -5.78
N LYS A 190 5.37 0.97 -6.02
CA LYS A 190 6.05 1.46 -7.22
C LYS A 190 6.29 0.33 -8.19
N GLU A 191 5.55 0.27 -9.31
CA GLU A 191 5.82 -0.73 -10.36
C GLU A 191 5.97 -2.14 -9.72
N THR A 192 4.99 -2.53 -8.88
CA THR A 192 4.97 -3.76 -8.03
C THR A 192 6.04 -3.88 -6.93
N VAL A 193 6.76 -2.80 -6.60
CA VAL A 193 7.75 -2.73 -5.50
C VAL A 193 7.13 -2.07 -4.26
N LEU A 194 7.24 -2.75 -3.12
CA LEU A 194 6.84 -2.24 -1.81
C LEU A 194 7.81 -1.14 -1.33
N TYR A 195 7.32 -0.02 -0.79
CA TYR A 195 8.15 1.12 -0.37
C TYR A 195 8.11 1.48 1.11
N SER A 196 7.15 0.94 1.87
CA SER A 196 7.15 1.07 3.35
C SER A 196 8.31 0.29 4.00
N HIS A 197 8.99 -0.52 3.19
CA HIS A 197 10.28 -1.16 3.42
C HIS A 197 10.98 -1.23 2.05
N TYR A 198 12.28 -0.96 1.97
CA TYR A 198 13.07 -1.19 0.74
C TYR A 198 13.71 -2.58 0.80
N PRO A 199 13.05 -3.66 0.37
CA PRO A 199 13.71 -4.95 0.31
C PRO A 199 14.98 -4.85 -0.52
N VAL A 200 16.06 -5.42 0.01
CA VAL A 200 17.29 -5.63 -0.76
C VAL A 200 17.00 -6.70 -1.81
N VAL A 201 16.43 -6.25 -2.93
CA VAL A 201 16.24 -7.09 -4.11
C VAL A 201 17.59 -7.32 -4.78
N PRO A 202 17.82 -8.53 -5.34
CA PRO A 202 18.89 -8.74 -6.30
C PRO A 202 18.84 -7.66 -7.39
N ARG A 203 20.00 -7.10 -7.76
CA ARG A 203 20.13 -6.06 -8.81
C ARG A 203 19.45 -4.71 -8.43
N PRO A 204 19.94 -4.01 -7.38
CA PRO A 204 19.35 -2.73 -6.92
C PRO A 204 19.30 -1.64 -8.01
N ALA A 205 20.23 -1.66 -8.97
CA ALA A 205 20.26 -0.71 -10.09
C ALA A 205 19.11 -0.89 -11.09
N CYS A 206 18.50 -2.07 -11.16
CA CYS A 206 17.42 -2.42 -12.08
C CYS A 206 16.05 -2.51 -11.38
N ARG A 207 15.99 -2.19 -10.08
CA ARG A 207 14.79 -2.32 -9.23
C ARG A 207 13.53 -1.72 -9.87
N TYR A 208 13.66 -0.55 -10.49
CA TYR A 208 12.55 0.17 -11.12
C TYR A 208 12.06 -0.49 -12.42
N ALA A 209 12.95 -1.12 -13.18
CA ALA A 209 12.56 -1.79 -14.43
C ALA A 209 12.01 -3.21 -14.20
N GLU A 210 12.49 -3.89 -13.15
CA GLU A 210 12.28 -5.32 -12.95
C GLU A 210 11.08 -5.64 -12.06
N GLY A 211 10.82 -4.88 -10.98
CA GLY A 211 9.70 -5.13 -10.06
C GLY A 211 9.60 -6.61 -9.63
N MET A 212 8.38 -7.17 -9.65
CA MET A 212 8.10 -8.59 -9.39
C MET A 212 8.32 -9.53 -10.60
N LYS A 213 8.84 -9.04 -11.74
CA LYS A 213 9.09 -9.91 -12.92
C LYS A 213 10.10 -11.02 -12.60
N PRO A 214 11.30 -10.72 -12.07
CA PRO A 214 12.25 -11.77 -11.69
C PRO A 214 11.74 -12.61 -10.52
N LEU A 215 11.90 -13.93 -10.59
CA LEU A 215 11.43 -14.85 -9.55
C LEU A 215 12.06 -14.58 -8.17
N ASP A 216 13.33 -14.17 -8.15
CA ASP A 216 14.04 -13.82 -6.92
C ASP A 216 13.48 -12.55 -6.27
N ASN A 217 13.21 -11.50 -7.05
CA ASN A 217 12.52 -10.31 -6.57
C ASN A 217 11.12 -10.64 -6.05
N ARG A 218 10.38 -11.45 -6.80
CA ARG A 218 9.00 -11.86 -6.47
C ARG A 218 8.94 -12.51 -5.08
N ARG A 219 9.86 -13.43 -4.79
CA ARG A 219 9.95 -14.09 -3.47
C ARG A 219 10.19 -13.09 -2.33
N VAL A 220 11.14 -12.17 -2.51
CA VAL A 220 11.47 -11.17 -1.49
C VAL A 220 10.31 -10.20 -1.25
N ILE A 221 9.65 -9.74 -2.31
CA ILE A 221 8.51 -8.83 -2.23
C ILE A 221 7.32 -9.51 -1.53
N LEU A 222 6.99 -10.74 -1.92
CA LEU A 222 5.92 -11.52 -1.29
C LEU A 222 6.21 -11.82 0.18
N ALA A 223 7.48 -12.05 0.55
CA ALA A 223 7.87 -12.22 1.94
C ALA A 223 7.54 -10.98 2.78
N CYS A 224 7.73 -9.78 2.22
CA CYS A 224 7.35 -8.55 2.90
C CYS A 224 5.82 -8.47 3.10
N TYR A 225 5.04 -8.84 2.09
CA TYR A 225 3.58 -8.90 2.23
C TYR A 225 3.15 -9.95 3.27
N GLU A 226 3.81 -11.10 3.36
CA GLU A 226 3.43 -12.10 4.39
C GLU A 226 3.69 -11.59 5.80
N VAL A 227 4.79 -10.88 6.05
CA VAL A 227 5.01 -10.29 7.38
C VAL A 227 4.04 -9.14 7.65
N PHE A 228 3.78 -8.27 6.67
CA PHE A 228 2.80 -7.17 6.81
C PHE A 228 1.41 -7.67 7.20
N LYS A 229 1.03 -8.87 6.76
CA LYS A 229 -0.26 -9.47 7.06
C LYS A 229 -0.46 -9.69 8.57
N GLN A 230 0.63 -9.90 9.32
CA GLN A 230 0.62 -10.10 10.76
C GLN A 230 0.32 -8.80 11.53
N CYS A 231 0.42 -7.64 10.87
CA CYS A 231 0.11 -6.34 11.45
C CYS A 231 -1.39 -5.98 11.38
N LEU A 232 -2.22 -6.81 10.72
CA LEU A 232 -3.65 -6.61 10.50
C LEU A 232 -4.49 -7.47 11.44
#